data_AF-A0A1V3XYX4-F1
#
_entry.id   AF-A0A1V3XYX4-F1
#
_cell.length_a   1.000
_cell.length_b   1.000
_cell.length_c   1.000
_cell.angle_alpha   90.00
_cell.angle_beta   90.00
_cell.angle_gamma   90.00
#
_symmetry.space_group_name_H-M   'P 1'
#
loop_
_entity.id
_entity.type
_entity.pdbx_description
1 polymer ?
#
loop_
_entity_poly.entity_id
_entity_poly.type
_entity_poly.pdbx_seq_one_letter_code
_entity_poly.pdbx_strand_id
1 'polypeptide(L)'
;MSPVKRLATWQLRARFAAGLSARYAAEVPAYTTLVKVSTQVNADYAARHGDAERLGSLGRVTAERHGAIRVGTPAELAAVADLFAAFGMEPVGCYDLRSARSPIPVVSTAFRPIQANELARNPFRVFTSMLATGDSRFFDAGCATACRTSWRSGSCSIPRCWPGRG
;
A
#
# COMPACT_ATOMS: atom_id res chain seq x y z
N MET A 1 -18.68 30.61 -13.91
CA MET A 1 -18.19 29.35 -13.30
C MET A 1 -16.84 29.03 -13.91
N SER A 2 -15.76 29.01 -13.12
CA SER A 2 -14.43 28.65 -13.63
C SER A 2 -14.42 27.19 -14.12
N PRO A 3 -13.66 26.85 -15.18
CA PRO A 3 -13.61 25.49 -15.68
C PRO A 3 -13.09 24.54 -14.60
N VAL A 4 -13.79 23.43 -14.37
CA VAL A 4 -13.31 22.40 -13.45
C VAL A 4 -12.00 21.84 -13.99
N LYS A 5 -10.90 22.11 -13.27
CA LYS A 5 -9.57 21.62 -13.61
C LYS A 5 -9.52 20.11 -13.38
N ARG A 6 -9.75 19.32 -14.44
CA ARG A 6 -9.57 17.86 -14.41
C ARG A 6 -8.08 17.54 -14.38
N LEU A 7 -7.65 16.87 -13.31
CA LEU A 7 -6.28 16.37 -13.19
C LEU A 7 -6.19 14.99 -13.81
N ALA A 8 -5.05 14.67 -14.43
CA ALA A 8 -4.76 13.32 -14.86
C ALA A 8 -4.59 12.39 -13.65
N THR A 9 -4.91 11.11 -13.81
CA THR A 9 -4.82 10.09 -12.76
C THR A 9 -3.43 10.02 -12.11
N TRP A 10 -2.35 10.07 -12.90
CA TRP A 10 -0.99 10.12 -12.36
C TRP A 10 -0.72 11.34 -11.46
N GLN A 11 -1.35 12.48 -11.72
CA GLN A 11 -1.19 13.69 -10.90
C GLN A 11 -1.93 13.52 -9.57
N LEU A 12 -3.14 12.97 -9.60
CA LEU A 12 -3.90 12.62 -8.39
C LEU A 12 -3.11 11.61 -7.55
N ARG A 13 -2.58 10.56 -8.19
CA ARG A 13 -1.77 9.53 -7.56
C ARG A 13 -0.49 10.08 -6.94
N ALA A 14 0.24 10.95 -7.65
CA ALA A 14 1.44 11.60 -7.14
C ALA A 14 1.15 12.48 -5.92
N ARG A 15 0.05 13.26 -5.95
CA ARG A 15 -0.37 14.09 -4.81
C ARG A 15 -0.81 13.23 -3.62
N PHE A 16 -1.52 12.13 -3.87
CA PHE A 16 -1.92 11.19 -2.84
C PHE A 16 -0.71 10.52 -2.18
N ALA A 17 0.25 10.03 -2.97
CA ALA A 17 1.48 9.43 -2.47
C ALA A 17 2.31 10.42 -1.64
N ALA A 18 2.43 11.68 -2.10
CA ALA A 18 3.13 12.73 -1.36
C ALA A 18 2.41 13.06 -0.03
N GLY A 19 1.07 13.13 -0.04
CA GLY A 19 0.28 13.36 1.17
C GLY A 19 0.42 12.23 2.20
N LEU A 20 0.39 10.97 1.74
CA LEU A 20 0.65 9.82 2.60
C LEU A 20 2.07 9.84 3.17
N SER A 21 3.07 10.12 2.33
CA SER A 21 4.47 10.22 2.76
C SER A 21 4.65 11.31 3.82
N ALA A 22 4.00 12.46 3.67
CA ALA A 22 4.08 13.56 4.63
C ALA A 22 3.41 13.21 5.96
N ARG A 23 2.24 12.56 5.93
CA ARG A 23 1.59 12.06 7.15
C ARG A 23 2.45 11.04 7.87
N TYR A 24 2.97 10.06 7.13
CA TYR A 24 3.81 9.02 7.73
C TYR A 24 5.12 9.58 8.30
N ALA A 25 5.72 10.58 7.64
CA ALA A 25 6.87 11.31 8.15
C ALA A 25 6.59 12.05 9.47
N ALA A 26 5.38 12.60 9.64
CA ALA A 26 4.96 13.26 10.86
C ALA A 26 4.74 12.29 12.02
N GLU A 27 4.24 11.08 11.74
CA GLU A 27 3.98 10.05 12.74
C GLU A 27 5.23 9.24 13.11
N VAL A 28 6.14 9.03 12.16
CA VAL A 28 7.33 8.18 12.31
C VAL A 28 8.58 8.99 11.94
N PRO A 29 9.23 9.69 12.88
CA PRO A 29 10.37 10.56 12.59
C PRO A 29 11.54 9.86 11.87
N ALA A 30 11.76 8.57 12.16
CA ALA A 30 12.78 7.76 11.49
C ALA A 30 12.57 7.64 9.97
N TYR A 31 11.32 7.74 9.49
CA TYR A 31 11.01 7.72 8.07
C TYR A 31 11.61 8.93 7.34
N THR A 32 11.56 10.12 7.94
CA THR A 32 12.17 11.33 7.37
C THR A 32 13.66 11.16 7.17
N THR A 33 14.34 10.58 8.16
CA THR A 33 15.77 10.26 8.08
C THR A 33 16.05 9.27 6.95
N LEU A 34 15.25 8.20 6.84
CA LEU A 34 15.39 7.21 5.78
C LEU A 34 15.25 7.83 4.38
N VAL A 35 14.25 8.70 4.17
CA VAL A 35 14.06 9.39 2.89
C VAL A 35 15.24 10.29 2.56
N LYS A 36 15.76 11.04 3.54
CA LYS A 36 16.93 11.90 3.35
C LYS A 36 18.17 11.09 2.96
N VAL A 37 18.46 10.02 3.69
CA VAL A 37 19.62 9.15 3.43
C VAL A 37 19.48 8.48 2.06
N SER A 38 18.32 7.92 1.74
CA SER A 38 18.10 7.29 0.43
C SER A 38 18.25 8.29 -0.72
N THR A 39 17.81 9.53 -0.54
CA THR A 39 17.99 10.60 -1.53
C THR A 39 19.47 10.91 -1.75
N GLN A 40 20.24 11.03 -0.67
CA GLN A 40 21.69 11.28 -0.76
C GLN A 40 22.42 10.13 -1.46
N VAL A 41 22.11 8.88 -1.08
CA VAL A 41 22.72 7.69 -1.69
C VAL A 41 22.44 7.63 -3.19
N ASN A 42 21.21 7.94 -3.61
CA ASN A 42 20.86 7.98 -5.03
C ASN A 42 21.65 9.06 -5.79
N ALA A 43 21.80 10.26 -5.20
CA ALA A 43 22.56 11.36 -5.81
C ALA A 43 24.06 11.02 -5.92
N ASP A 44 24.64 10.47 -4.85
CA ASP A 44 26.05 10.06 -4.83
C ASP A 44 26.33 8.95 -5.84
N TYR A 45 25.40 8.01 -6.01
CA TYR A 45 25.51 6.97 -7.02
C TYR A 45 25.47 7.56 -8.44
N ALA A 46 24.51 8.45 -8.73
CA ALA A 46 24.38 9.09 -10.03
C ALA A 46 25.58 9.96 -10.40
N ALA A 47 26.20 10.64 -9.43
CA ALA A 47 27.41 11.42 -9.65
C ALA A 47 28.63 10.56 -10.04
N ARG A 48 28.64 9.28 -9.68
CA ARG A 48 29.78 8.36 -9.90
C ARG A 48 29.58 7.41 -11.08
N HIS A 49 28.37 7.30 -11.62
CA HIS A 49 28.01 6.33 -12.65
C HIS A 49 27.25 7.01 -13.79
N GLY A 50 27.86 7.07 -14.98
CA GLY A 50 27.26 7.70 -16.16
C GLY A 50 26.01 6.99 -16.69
N ASP A 51 25.73 5.75 -16.26
CA ASP A 51 24.57 4.95 -16.63
C ASP A 51 23.49 4.89 -15.54
N ALA A 52 23.57 5.72 -14.49
CA ALA A 52 22.68 5.66 -13.33
C ALA A 52 21.19 5.81 -13.65
N GLU A 53 20.84 6.42 -14.78
CA GLU A 53 19.44 6.59 -15.21
C GLU A 53 18.93 5.49 -16.13
N ARG A 54 19.70 4.43 -16.39
CA ARG A 54 19.33 3.31 -17.29
C ARG A 54 18.00 2.64 -16.91
N LEU A 55 17.70 2.56 -15.61
CA LEU A 55 16.46 1.96 -15.10
C LEU A 55 15.35 3.00 -14.86
N GLY A 56 15.62 4.29 -15.07
CA GLY A 56 14.70 5.40 -14.81
C GLY A 56 15.41 6.67 -14.37
N SER A 57 14.75 7.81 -14.55
CA SER A 57 15.29 9.09 -14.09
C SER A 57 15.50 9.09 -12.58
N LEU A 58 16.55 9.79 -12.13
CA LEU A 58 16.91 9.92 -10.72
C LEU A 58 15.74 10.45 -9.88
N GLY A 59 14.99 11.41 -10.42
CA GLY A 59 13.79 11.97 -9.79
C GLY A 59 12.69 10.93 -9.60
N ARG A 60 12.44 10.07 -10.60
CA ARG A 60 11.43 9.00 -10.50
C ARG A 60 11.80 7.98 -9.44
N VAL A 61 13.05 7.49 -9.48
CA VAL A 61 13.55 6.47 -8.54
C VAL A 61 13.54 7.00 -7.12
N THR A 62 13.98 8.25 -6.92
CA THR A 62 14.02 8.88 -5.59
C THR A 62 12.62 9.13 -5.03
N ALA A 63 11.63 9.38 -5.88
CA ALA A 63 10.22 9.57 -5.48
C ALA A 63 9.43 8.26 -5.37
N GLU A 64 9.95 7.13 -5.83
CA GLU A 64 9.22 5.86 -5.83
C GLU A 64 8.93 5.39 -4.40
N ARG A 65 7.66 5.10 -4.11
CA ARG A 65 7.21 4.62 -2.81
C ARG A 65 6.22 3.48 -3.00
N HIS A 66 6.18 2.60 -2.02
CA HIS A 66 5.10 1.63 -1.88
C HIS A 66 4.53 1.69 -0.46
N GLY A 67 3.20 1.74 -0.37
CA GLY A 67 2.48 1.63 0.90
C GLY A 67 2.05 0.19 1.16
N ALA A 68 1.71 -0.11 2.41
CA ALA A 68 1.04 -1.34 2.78
C ALA A 68 -0.09 -1.04 3.76
N ILE A 69 -1.29 -1.56 3.50
CA ILE A 69 -2.46 -1.41 4.37
C ILE A 69 -3.14 -2.76 4.59
N ARG A 70 -3.93 -2.83 5.66
CA ARG A 70 -4.74 -4.00 5.99
C ARG A 70 -6.19 -3.59 6.13
N VAL A 71 -7.08 -4.44 5.63
CA VAL A 71 -8.53 -4.32 5.75
C VAL A 71 -9.09 -5.58 6.39
N GLY A 72 -10.22 -5.45 7.06
CA GLY A 72 -10.88 -6.57 7.75
C GLY A 72 -11.83 -7.34 6.84
N THR A 73 -12.56 -6.64 5.97
CA THR A 73 -13.69 -7.21 5.24
C THR A 73 -13.57 -7.13 3.72
N PRO A 74 -14.29 -8.00 2.98
CA PRO A 74 -14.41 -7.88 1.52
C PRO A 74 -15.00 -6.54 1.07
N ALA A 75 -15.94 -5.98 1.86
CA ALA A 75 -16.56 -4.69 1.56
C ALA A 75 -15.54 -3.53 1.68
N GLU A 76 -14.70 -3.53 2.70
CA GLU A 76 -13.60 -2.57 2.82
C GLU A 76 -12.59 -2.73 1.70
N LEU A 77 -12.26 -3.96 1.29
CA LEU A 77 -11.37 -4.20 0.16
C LEU A 77 -11.95 -3.64 -1.15
N ALA A 78 -13.25 -3.84 -1.38
CA ALA A 78 -13.95 -3.28 -2.55
C ALA A 78 -13.95 -1.74 -2.52
N ALA A 79 -14.25 -1.13 -1.38
CA ALA A 79 -14.21 0.33 -1.22
C ALA A 79 -12.80 0.90 -1.46
N VAL A 80 -11.77 0.19 -0.99
CA VAL A 80 -10.36 0.53 -1.27
C VAL A 80 -10.04 0.38 -2.76
N ALA A 81 -10.57 -0.63 -3.43
CA ALA A 81 -10.41 -0.82 -4.87
C ALA A 81 -11.03 0.34 -5.67
N ASP A 82 -12.26 0.75 -5.32
CA ASP A 82 -12.94 1.89 -5.95
C ASP A 82 -12.16 3.20 -5.75
N LEU A 83 -11.67 3.42 -4.53
CA LEU A 83 -10.81 4.57 -4.23
C LEU A 83 -9.54 4.57 -5.10
N PHE A 84 -8.85 3.43 -5.20
CA PHE A 84 -7.62 3.30 -5.97
C PHE A 84 -7.85 3.38 -7.49
N ALA A 85 -9.01 2.95 -7.98
CA ALA A 85 -9.40 3.12 -9.38
C ALA A 85 -9.46 4.61 -9.78
N ALA A 86 -9.89 5.51 -8.88
CA ALA A 86 -9.87 6.95 -9.12
C ALA A 86 -8.45 7.53 -9.30
N PHE A 87 -7.43 6.83 -8.79
CA PHE A 87 -6.01 7.16 -8.97
C PHE A 87 -5.36 6.41 -10.16
N GLY A 88 -6.15 5.70 -10.98
CA GLY A 88 -5.66 4.90 -12.10
C GLY A 88 -4.82 3.70 -11.64
N MET A 89 -5.18 3.10 -10.51
CA MET A 89 -4.50 1.95 -9.92
C MET A 89 -5.42 0.73 -9.99
N GLU A 90 -4.89 -0.38 -10.50
CA GLU A 90 -5.61 -1.64 -10.66
C GLU A 90 -5.08 -2.69 -9.68
N PRO A 91 -5.92 -3.64 -9.23
CA PRO A 91 -5.48 -4.76 -8.42
C PRO A 91 -4.62 -5.71 -9.28
N VAL A 92 -3.33 -5.82 -8.96
CA VAL A 92 -2.39 -6.68 -9.68
C VAL A 92 -1.89 -7.78 -8.74
N GLY A 93 -2.08 -9.02 -9.20
CA GLY A 93 -1.68 -10.23 -8.48
C GLY A 93 -2.62 -10.63 -7.35
N CYS A 94 -2.59 -11.92 -7.01
CA CYS A 94 -3.28 -12.49 -5.86
C CYS A 94 -2.25 -13.25 -5.02
N TYR A 95 -2.06 -12.80 -3.79
CA TYR A 95 -1.06 -13.35 -2.88
C TYR A 95 -1.79 -14.00 -1.70
N ASP A 96 -1.81 -15.33 -1.67
CA ASP A 96 -2.36 -16.08 -0.55
C ASP A 96 -1.24 -16.40 0.47
N LEU A 97 -1.12 -15.57 1.50
CA LEU A 97 -0.09 -15.74 2.53
C LEU A 97 -0.45 -16.82 3.56
N ARG A 98 -1.64 -17.41 3.45
CA ARG A 98 -2.06 -18.54 4.30
C ARG A 98 -1.34 -19.84 3.93
N SER A 99 -0.82 -19.91 2.70
CA SER A 99 -0.08 -21.05 2.16
C SER A 99 1.44 -20.85 2.21
N ALA A 100 1.91 -19.77 2.84
CA ALA A 100 3.34 -19.51 3.01
C ALA A 100 3.97 -20.45 4.06
N ARG A 101 5.29 -20.64 4.00
CA ARG A 101 6.05 -21.45 4.97
C ARG A 101 5.81 -21.02 6.42
N SER A 102 5.69 -19.71 6.66
CA SER A 102 5.20 -19.13 7.91
C SER A 102 3.84 -18.48 7.61
N PRO A 103 2.72 -19.17 7.87
CA PRO A 103 1.41 -18.72 7.44
C PRO A 103 0.97 -17.42 8.11
N ILE A 104 0.40 -16.51 7.32
CA ILE A 104 -0.24 -15.28 7.79
C ILE A 104 -1.68 -15.29 7.27
N PRO A 105 -2.70 -15.03 8.10
CA PRO A 105 -4.12 -15.20 7.74
C PRO A 105 -4.65 -14.04 6.89
N VAL A 106 -3.99 -13.76 5.78
CA VAL A 106 -4.37 -12.71 4.84
C VAL A 106 -4.29 -13.19 3.41
N VAL A 107 -5.18 -12.64 2.58
CA VAL A 107 -5.06 -12.66 1.13
C VAL A 107 -4.85 -11.23 0.67
N SER A 108 -3.94 -11.03 -0.26
CA SER A 108 -3.48 -9.68 -0.63
C SER A 108 -3.43 -9.46 -2.13
N THR A 109 -3.46 -8.19 -2.53
CA THR A 109 -3.22 -7.73 -3.90
C THR A 109 -2.42 -6.43 -3.87
N ALA A 110 -1.76 -6.08 -4.97
CA ALA A 110 -1.05 -4.81 -5.11
C ALA A 110 -1.83 -3.87 -6.03
N PHE A 111 -2.35 -2.77 -5.49
CA PHE A 111 -2.93 -1.71 -6.32
C PHE A 111 -1.82 -0.87 -6.94
N ARG A 112 -1.77 -0.77 -8.26
CA ARG A 112 -0.74 -0.01 -9.00
C ARG A 112 -1.20 0.38 -10.40
N PRO A 113 -0.62 1.42 -11.02
CA PRO A 113 -0.80 1.64 -12.45
C PRO A 113 -0.17 0.49 -13.25
N ILE A 114 -0.80 0.10 -14.36
CA ILE A 114 -0.27 -0.93 -15.26
C ILE A 114 0.30 -0.38 -16.57
N GLN A 115 -0.10 0.82 -16.97
CA GLN A 115 0.34 1.44 -18.22
C GLN A 115 1.76 2.00 -18.08
N ALA A 116 2.62 1.78 -19.09
CA ALA A 116 4.03 2.14 -19.05
C ALA A 116 4.25 3.65 -18.85
N ASN A 117 3.44 4.50 -19.50
CA ASN A 117 3.48 5.95 -19.35
C ASN A 117 3.08 6.41 -17.93
N GLU A 118 2.08 5.76 -17.33
CA GLU A 118 1.63 6.03 -15.97
C GLU A 118 2.68 5.62 -14.93
N LEU A 119 3.34 4.48 -15.14
CA LEU A 119 4.45 4.00 -14.33
C LEU A 119 5.68 4.91 -14.40
N ALA A 120 6.03 5.38 -15.61
CA ALA A 120 7.13 6.30 -15.81
C ALA A 120 6.91 7.65 -15.08
N ARG A 121 5.66 8.11 -15.00
CA ARG A 121 5.30 9.35 -14.31
C ARG A 121 5.19 9.18 -12.80
N ASN A 122 4.51 8.14 -12.34
CA ASN A 122 4.37 7.85 -10.92
C ASN A 122 4.07 6.37 -10.68
N PRO A 123 5.06 5.58 -10.22
CA PRO A 123 4.91 4.14 -10.02
C PRO A 123 4.38 3.76 -8.62
N PHE A 124 3.69 4.69 -7.93
CA PHE A 124 3.18 4.43 -6.58
C PHE A 124 2.27 3.21 -6.55
N ARG A 125 2.49 2.35 -5.54
CA ARG A 125 1.74 1.11 -5.35
C ARG A 125 1.37 0.90 -3.89
N VAL A 126 0.24 0.27 -3.64
CA VAL A 126 -0.19 -0.07 -2.28
C VAL A 126 -0.48 -1.56 -2.21
N PHE A 127 0.23 -2.25 -1.32
CA PHE A 127 -0.03 -3.64 -1.00
C PHE A 127 -1.17 -3.72 0.01
N THR A 128 -2.34 -4.20 -0.41
CA THR A 128 -3.53 -4.26 0.43
C THR A 128 -3.78 -5.71 0.82
N SER A 129 -3.82 -5.98 2.12
CA SER A 129 -4.07 -7.31 2.66
C SER A 129 -5.41 -7.37 3.38
N MET A 130 -6.26 -8.32 3.02
CA MET A 130 -7.52 -8.58 3.71
C MET A 130 -7.38 -9.78 4.65
N LEU A 131 -7.85 -9.65 5.89
CA LEU A 131 -7.88 -10.76 6.83
C LEU A 131 -8.85 -11.86 6.38
N ALA A 132 -8.37 -13.11 6.39
CA ALA A 132 -9.13 -14.28 5.99
C ALA A 132 -9.90 -14.89 7.18
N THR A 133 -10.83 -14.13 7.77
CA THR A 133 -11.57 -14.54 8.98
C THR A 133 -12.47 -15.77 8.81
N GLY A 134 -12.72 -16.20 7.57
CA GLY A 134 -13.44 -17.45 7.28
C GLY A 134 -12.56 -18.71 7.36
N ASP A 135 -11.24 -18.56 7.56
CA ASP A 135 -10.32 -19.69 7.59
C ASP A 135 -10.19 -20.27 8.99
N SER A 136 -10.79 -21.43 9.21
CA SER A 136 -10.84 -22.12 10.51
C SER A 136 -9.48 -22.56 11.04
N ARG A 137 -8.44 -22.59 10.19
CA ARG A 137 -7.06 -22.85 10.63
C ARG A 137 -6.52 -21.73 11.51
N PHE A 138 -7.07 -20.53 11.37
CA PHE A 138 -6.60 -19.32 12.04
C PHE A 138 -7.64 -18.69 12.97
N PHE A 139 -8.93 -18.89 12.70
CA PHE A 139 -10.02 -18.29 13.46
C PHE A 139 -11.08 -19.32 13.82
N ASP A 140 -11.25 -19.59 15.11
CA ASP A 140 -12.43 -20.32 15.57
C ASP A 140 -13.72 -19.50 15.36
N ALA A 141 -14.88 -20.15 15.50
CA ALA A 141 -16.17 -19.53 15.26
C ALA A 141 -16.45 -18.31 16.17
N GLY A 142 -15.96 -18.35 17.42
CA GLY A 142 -16.10 -17.25 18.38
C GLY A 142 -15.27 -16.05 17.96
N CYS A 143 -14.01 -16.28 17.61
CA CYS A 143 -13.13 -15.23 17.15
C CYS A 143 -13.57 -14.61 15.83
N ALA A 144 -13.93 -15.43 14.85
CA ALA A 144 -14.38 -14.94 13.54
C ALA A 144 -15.60 -14.04 13.71
N THR A 145 -16.49 -14.38 14.63
CA THR A 145 -17.66 -13.56 14.98
C THR A 145 -17.26 -12.27 15.68
N ALA A 146 -16.37 -12.32 16.67
CA ALA A 146 -15.87 -11.13 17.37
C ALA A 146 -15.17 -10.14 16.41
N CYS A 147 -14.34 -10.63 15.47
CA CYS A 147 -13.72 -9.80 14.43
C CYS A 147 -14.77 -9.10 13.57
N ARG A 148 -15.76 -9.85 13.06
CA ARG A 148 -16.84 -9.29 12.23
C ARG A 148 -17.66 -8.23 12.97
N THR A 149 -17.95 -8.45 14.24
CA THR A 149 -18.69 -7.48 15.08
C THR A 149 -17.89 -6.19 15.27
N SER A 150 -16.58 -6.31 15.58
CA SER A 150 -15.68 -5.15 15.75
C SER A 150 -15.59 -4.29 14.47
N TRP A 151 -15.48 -4.92 13.30
CA TRP A 151 -15.38 -4.17 12.04
C TRP A 151 -16.69 -3.52 11.61
N ARG A 152 -17.84 -4.15 11.90
CA ARG A 152 -19.15 -3.52 11.65
C ARG A 152 -19.37 -2.25 12.47
N SER A 153 -18.76 -2.13 13.65
CA SER A 153 -18.80 -0.91 14.46
C SER A 153 -17.71 0.10 14.09
N GLY A 154 -16.92 -0.15 13.04
CA GLY A 154 -15.83 0.73 12.59
C GLY A 154 -14.55 0.60 13.42
N SER A 155 -14.46 -0.39 14.32
CA SER A 155 -13.27 -0.64 15.13
C SER A 155 -12.32 -1.58 14.40
N CYS A 156 -11.16 -1.09 13.95
CA CYS A 156 -10.11 -1.89 13.31
C CYS A 156 -9.27 -2.73 14.31
N SER A 157 -9.87 -3.19 15.41
CA SER A 157 -9.17 -4.03 16.40
C SER A 157 -9.44 -5.50 16.15
N ILE A 158 -8.36 -6.29 16.14
CA ILE A 158 -8.42 -7.76 16.10
C ILE A 158 -8.49 -8.22 17.57
N PRO A 159 -9.57 -8.86 18.03
CA PRO A 159 -9.63 -9.46 19.36
C PRO A 159 -8.46 -10.45 19.55
N ARG A 160 -7.96 -10.62 20.79
CA ARG A 160 -6.93 -11.63 21.08
C ARG A 160 -7.49 -13.03 20.87
N CYS A 161 -7.40 -13.52 19.65
CA CYS A 161 -7.82 -14.86 19.29
C CYS A 161 -6.71 -15.73 18.73
N TRP A 162 -5.51 -15.16 18.56
CA TRP A 162 -4.39 -15.88 17.97
C TRP A 162 -3.79 -16.84 19.02
N PRO A 163 -3.83 -18.16 18.80
CA PRO A 163 -3.14 -19.09 19.68
C PRO A 163 -1.64 -18.99 19.39
N GLY A 164 -0.87 -18.40 20.31
CA GLY A 164 0.59 -18.27 20.14
C GLY A 164 1.25 -16.99 20.66
N ARG A 165 0.54 -16.13 21.41
CA ARG A 165 1.19 -15.12 22.28
C ARG A 165 0.73 -15.32 23.72
N GLY A 166 1.33 -16.31 24.36
CA GLY A 166 1.67 -16.23 25.79
C GLY A 166 2.91 -15.37 25.95
#